data_AF-A0A4E0R1R6-F1
#
_entry.id   AF-A0A4E0R1R6-F1
#
_cell.length_a   1.000
_cell.length_b   1.000
_cell.length_c   1.000
_cell.angle_alpha   90.00
_cell.angle_beta   90.00
_cell.angle_gamma   90.00
#
_symmetry.space_group_name_H-M   'P 1'
#
loop_
_entity.id
_entity.type
_entity.pdbx_description
1 polymer ?
#
loop_
_entity_poly.entity_id
_entity_poly.type
_entity_poly.pdbx_seq_one_letter_code
_entity_poly.pdbx_strand_id
1 'polypeptide(L)'
;MFSKKVVICVLLAMVYTVRAEGLQTFSNEPEVDENDVESAANCAICKVAVDTVKSYVKSEEIIRREKEAIEKICHHLPLLRNQCARALQHVLDYLLNQLEGISSELVCEKLRFCP
;
A
#
# COMPACT_ATOMS: atom_id res chain seq x y z
N MET A 1 26.70 -23.33 14.21
CA MET A 1 27.25 -22.75 12.96
C MET A 1 26.71 -23.59 11.79
N PHE A 2 25.55 -23.23 11.23
CA PHE A 2 24.95 -24.02 10.15
C PHE A 2 25.82 -23.92 8.89
N SER A 3 26.15 -25.07 8.28
CA SER A 3 27.03 -25.12 7.12
C SER A 3 26.41 -24.36 5.96
N LYS A 4 27.18 -23.56 5.20
CA LYS A 4 26.67 -22.72 4.09
C LYS A 4 25.81 -23.50 3.09
N LYS A 5 26.08 -24.80 2.93
CA LYS A 5 25.29 -25.73 2.10
C LYS A 5 23.86 -25.91 2.62
N VAL A 6 23.66 -25.94 3.94
CA VAL A 6 22.33 -26.09 4.55
C VAL A 6 21.47 -24.85 4.28
N VAL A 7 22.05 -23.65 4.42
CA VAL A 7 21.33 -22.40 4.15
C VAL A 7 20.96 -22.28 2.67
N ILE A 8 21.88 -22.65 1.77
CA ILE A 8 21.61 -22.65 0.32
C ILE A 8 20.50 -23.67 -0.04
N CYS A 9 20.53 -24.87 0.53
CA CYS A 9 19.50 -25.87 0.28
C CYS A 9 18.12 -25.41 0.78
N VAL A 10 18.03 -24.76 1.94
CA VAL A 10 16.76 -24.23 2.48
C VAL A 10 16.22 -23.10 1.61
N LEU A 11 17.07 -22.17 1.17
CA LEU A 11 16.67 -21.08 0.28
C LEU A 11 16.19 -21.59 -1.08
N LEU A 12 16.90 -22.56 -1.66
CA LEU A 12 16.46 -23.19 -2.89
C LEU A 12 15.13 -23.91 -2.68
N ALA A 13 14.98 -24.69 -1.61
CA ALA A 13 13.72 -25.38 -1.29
C ALA A 13 12.55 -24.40 -1.15
N MET A 14 12.73 -23.28 -0.44
CA MET A 14 11.70 -22.24 -0.32
C MET A 14 11.34 -21.60 -1.67
N VAL A 15 12.33 -21.33 -2.53
CA VAL A 15 12.09 -20.78 -3.88
C VAL A 15 11.40 -21.81 -4.79
N TYR A 16 11.70 -23.10 -4.63
CA TYR A 16 11.03 -24.19 -5.36
C TYR A 16 9.60 -24.43 -4.86
N THR A 17 9.33 -24.33 -3.56
CA THR A 17 7.96 -24.48 -3.01
C THR A 17 7.07 -23.25 -3.29
N VAL A 18 7.64 -22.04 -3.33
CA VAL A 18 6.92 -20.81 -3.77
C VAL A 18 6.41 -20.95 -5.22
N ARG A 19 7.05 -21.78 -6.04
CA ARG A 19 6.58 -22.08 -7.41
C ARG A 19 5.48 -23.15 -7.49
N ALA A 20 5.19 -23.86 -6.40
CA ALA A 20 4.21 -24.94 -6.38
C ALA A 20 2.82 -24.53 -5.87
N GLU A 21 2.68 -23.34 -5.27
CA GLU A 21 1.36 -22.77 -4.90
C GLU A 21 0.64 -22.12 -6.09
N GLY A 22 1.26 -22.13 -7.28
CA GLY A 22 0.72 -21.58 -8.52
C GLY A 22 0.00 -22.58 -9.44
N LEU A 23 -0.52 -23.71 -8.93
CA LEU A 23 -1.36 -24.64 -9.71
C LEU A 23 -2.66 -24.96 -8.97
N GLN A 24 -3.65 -24.11 -9.26
CA GLN A 24 -5.08 -24.34 -9.37
C GLN A 24 -5.62 -25.72 -8.93
N THR A 25 -6.61 -25.68 -8.02
CA THR A 25 -7.80 -26.52 -8.16
C THR A 25 -9.01 -25.80 -7.58
N PHE A 26 -9.98 -25.43 -8.41
CA PHE A 26 -11.39 -25.65 -8.12
C PHE A 26 -12.15 -25.82 -9.44
N SER A 27 -13.08 -26.76 -9.44
CA SER A 27 -13.63 -27.42 -10.63
C SER A 27 -15.05 -26.94 -11.00
N ASN A 28 -15.21 -26.56 -12.28
CA ASN A 28 -16.36 -26.64 -13.23
C ASN A 28 -17.77 -26.04 -12.93
N GLU A 29 -18.26 -25.32 -13.97
CA GLU A 29 -19.62 -24.88 -14.41
C GLU A 29 -20.24 -23.61 -13.77
N PRO A 30 -20.77 -22.61 -14.54
CA PRO A 30 -20.99 -22.45 -15.99
C PRO A 30 -19.96 -21.52 -16.68
N GLU A 31 -19.77 -21.61 -18.01
CA GLU A 31 -18.81 -20.79 -18.80
C GLU A 31 -19.21 -19.30 -18.88
N VAL A 32 -19.02 -18.60 -17.77
CA VAL A 32 -18.48 -17.24 -17.71
C VAL A 32 -16.97 -17.42 -17.59
N ASP A 33 -16.14 -16.74 -18.38
CA ASP A 33 -14.68 -16.89 -18.27
C ASP A 33 -14.27 -16.63 -16.82
N GLU A 34 -13.84 -17.68 -16.11
CA GLU A 34 -13.53 -17.61 -14.68
C GLU A 34 -12.42 -16.59 -14.41
N ASN A 35 -11.56 -16.34 -15.41
CA ASN A 35 -10.53 -15.32 -15.38
C ASN A 35 -11.12 -13.90 -15.37
N ASP A 36 -12.22 -13.66 -16.08
CA ASP A 36 -12.89 -12.36 -16.12
C ASP A 36 -13.56 -12.03 -14.77
N VAL A 37 -14.14 -13.05 -14.11
CA VAL A 37 -14.76 -12.88 -12.79
C VAL A 37 -13.71 -12.60 -11.71
N GLU A 38 -12.60 -13.35 -11.72
CA GLU A 38 -11.49 -13.11 -10.78
C GLU A 38 -10.83 -11.75 -11.01
N SER A 39 -10.57 -11.39 -12.27
CA SER A 39 -10.02 -10.07 -12.64
C SER A 39 -10.92 -8.93 -12.19
N ALA A 40 -12.24 -9.03 -12.42
CA ALA A 40 -13.20 -8.04 -11.97
C ALA A 40 -13.25 -7.92 -10.44
N ALA A 41 -13.21 -9.04 -9.72
CA ALA A 41 -13.18 -9.06 -8.26
C ALA A 41 -11.90 -8.42 -7.71
N ASN A 42 -10.74 -8.76 -8.27
CA ASN A 42 -9.44 -8.20 -7.90
C ASN A 42 -9.40 -6.68 -8.12
N CYS A 43 -9.94 -6.20 -9.23
CA CYS A 43 -10.06 -4.78 -9.52
C CYS A 43 -10.94 -4.07 -8.49
N ALA A 44 -12.11 -4.65 -8.17
CA ALA A 44 -13.03 -4.07 -7.18
C ALA A 44 -12.41 -4.01 -5.78
N ILE A 45 -11.75 -5.08 -5.34
CA ILE A 45 -11.07 -5.14 -4.04
C ILE A 45 -9.96 -4.11 -3.97
N CYS A 46 -9.13 -4.00 -5.02
CA CYS A 46 -8.07 -3.00 -5.06
C CYS A 46 -8.64 -1.58 -4.93
N LYS A 47 -9.71 -1.25 -5.65
CA LYS A 47 -10.33 0.07 -5.60
C LYS A 47 -10.83 0.41 -4.20
N VAL A 48 -11.55 -0.52 -3.57
CA VAL A 48 -12.02 -0.38 -2.19
C VAL A 48 -10.84 -0.20 -1.23
N ALA A 49 -9.76 -0.96 -1.39
CA ALA A 49 -8.58 -0.84 -0.54
C ALA A 49 -7.92 0.53 -0.68
N VAL A 50 -7.75 1.04 -1.92
CA VAL A 50 -7.18 2.36 -2.18
C VAL A 50 -8.04 3.46 -1.56
N ASP A 51 -9.35 3.43 -1.77
CA ASP A 51 -10.25 4.44 -1.22
C ASP A 51 -10.34 4.36 0.31
N THR A 52 -10.27 3.15 0.88
CA THR A 52 -10.16 2.94 2.32
C THR A 52 -8.91 3.57 2.90
N VAL A 53 -7.74 3.35 2.28
CA VAL A 53 -6.47 3.94 2.71
C VAL A 53 -6.52 5.47 2.58
N LYS A 54 -7.05 6.00 1.47
CA LYS A 54 -7.22 7.45 1.28
C LYS A 54 -8.09 8.05 2.38
N SER A 55 -9.21 7.42 2.72
CA SER A 55 -10.09 7.86 3.81
C SER A 55 -9.39 7.82 5.16
N TYR A 56 -8.69 6.73 5.46
CA TYR A 56 -7.94 6.58 6.70
C TYR A 56 -6.87 7.66 6.88
N VAL A 57 -6.06 7.91 5.85
CA VAL A 57 -5.01 8.95 5.89
C VAL A 57 -5.60 10.36 6.06
N LYS A 58 -6.80 10.60 5.52
CA LYS A 58 -7.52 11.87 5.66
C LYS A 58 -8.34 11.99 6.95
N SER A 59 -8.35 10.96 7.79
CA SER A 59 -9.09 11.02 9.05
C SER A 59 -8.53 12.09 9.98
N GLU A 60 -9.41 12.73 10.75
CA GLU A 60 -9.01 13.73 11.75
C GLU A 60 -7.99 13.19 12.74
N GLU A 61 -8.09 11.90 13.08
CA GLU A 61 -7.16 11.23 13.98
C GLU A 61 -5.73 11.21 13.41
N ILE A 62 -5.58 10.81 12.15
CA ILE A 62 -4.27 10.74 11.49
C ILE A 62 -3.70 12.15 11.29
N ILE A 63 -4.52 13.09 10.81
CA ILE A 63 -4.09 14.48 10.62
C ILE A 63 -3.63 15.10 11.95
N ARG A 64 -4.33 14.83 13.06
CA ARG A 64 -3.92 15.29 14.38
C ARG A 64 -2.58 14.67 14.81
N ARG A 65 -2.40 13.36 14.63
CA ARG A 65 -1.15 12.67 14.96
C ARG A 65 0.04 13.23 14.16
N GLU A 66 -0.15 13.52 12.88
CA GLU A 66 0.90 14.12 12.05
C GLU A 66 1.23 15.55 12.49
N LYS A 67 0.22 16.38 12.83
CA LYS A 67 0.46 17.72 13.39
C LYS A 67 1.26 17.67 14.70
N GLU A 68 0.99 16.69 15.57
CA GLU A 68 1.77 16.47 16.80
C GLU A 68 3.20 16.02 16.52
N ALA A 69 3.40 15.19 15.48
CA ALA A 69 4.74 14.79 15.05
C ALA A 69 5.53 16.01 14.53
N ILE A 70 4.90 16.89 13.76
CA ILE A 70 5.50 18.14 13.28
C ILE A 70 5.99 19.00 14.46
N GLU A 71 5.16 19.19 15.49
CA GLU A 71 5.56 19.96 16.67
C GLU A 71 6.77 19.34 17.38
N LYS A 72 6.84 18.02 17.49
CA LYS A 72 7.98 17.31 18.08
C LYS A 72 9.25 17.49 17.25
N ILE A 73 9.15 17.35 15.93
CA ILE A 73 10.27 17.55 15.00
C ILE A 73 10.82 18.97 15.15
N CYS A 74 9.95 19.97 15.13
CA CYS A 74 10.35 21.37 15.20
C CYS A 74 10.85 21.81 16.58
N HIS A 75 10.57 21.04 17.64
CA HIS A 75 11.16 21.26 18.96
C HIS A 75 12.70 21.12 18.95
N HIS A 76 13.25 20.32 18.03
CA HIS A 76 14.71 20.19 17.84
C HIS A 76 15.35 21.41 17.17
N LEU A 77 14.55 22.36 16.68
CA LEU A 77 14.98 23.57 15.98
C LEU A 77 14.49 24.83 16.73
N PRO A 78 14.93 25.11 17.96
CA PRO A 78 14.33 26.14 18.82
C PRO A 78 14.37 27.55 18.21
N LEU A 79 15.44 27.89 17.50
CA LEU A 79 15.59 29.20 16.85
C LEU A 79 14.70 29.36 15.60
N LEU A 80 14.31 28.25 14.97
CA LEU A 80 13.56 28.22 13.70
C LEU A 80 12.22 27.49 13.83
N ARG A 81 11.73 27.28 15.06
CA ARG A 81 10.59 26.41 15.34
C ARG A 81 9.37 26.78 14.53
N ASN A 82 9.07 28.08 14.45
CA ASN A 82 7.92 28.59 13.72
C ASN A 82 8.06 28.42 12.19
N GLN A 83 9.27 28.61 11.64
CA GLN A 83 9.53 28.39 10.22
C GLN A 83 9.43 26.90 9.88
N CYS A 84 9.97 26.04 10.74
CA CYS A 84 9.86 24.58 10.62
C CYS A 84 8.39 24.14 10.63
N ALA A 85 7.61 24.58 11.63
CA ALA A 85 6.21 24.16 11.77
C ALA A 85 5.38 24.58 10.56
N ARG A 86 5.55 25.83 10.09
CA ARG A 86 4.88 26.30 8.86
C ARG A 86 5.28 25.49 7.63
N ALA A 87 6.57 25.22 7.45
CA ALA A 87 7.04 24.47 6.29
C ALA A 87 6.45 23.05 6.26
N LEU A 88 6.51 22.35 7.40
CA LEU A 88 5.99 20.98 7.48
C LEU A 88 4.46 20.93 7.41
N GLN A 89 3.75 21.91 7.97
CA GLN A 89 2.30 22.03 7.81
C GLN A 89 1.92 22.24 6.34
N HIS A 90 2.63 23.11 5.62
CA HIS A 90 2.41 23.28 4.18
C HIS A 90 2.65 22.00 3.38
N VAL A 91 3.67 21.21 3.75
CA VAL A 91 3.92 19.91 3.11
C VAL A 91 2.78 18.94 3.42
N LEU A 92 2.32 18.86 4.66
CA LEU A 92 1.20 18.00 5.06
C LEU A 92 -0.07 18.36 4.27
N ASP A 93 -0.43 19.64 4.23
CA ASP A 93 -1.61 20.13 3.50
C ASP A 93 -1.49 19.86 1.99
N TYR A 94 -0.30 20.06 1.42
CA TYR A 94 -0.03 19.73 0.02
C TYR A 94 -0.26 18.24 -0.26
N LEU A 95 0.27 17.35 0.57
CA LEU A 95 0.11 15.90 0.42
C LEU A 95 -1.36 15.47 0.55
N LEU A 96 -2.09 16.03 1.52
CA LEU A 96 -3.52 15.77 1.69
C LEU A 96 -4.34 16.19 0.46
N ASN A 97 -4.02 17.34 -0.14
CA ASN A 97 -4.62 17.80 -1.39
C ASN A 97 -4.26 16.88 -2.56
N GLN A 98 -2.99 16.42 -2.67
CA GLN A 98 -2.62 15.49 -3.74
C GLN A 98 -3.40 14.17 -3.65
N LEU A 99 -3.67 13.67 -2.43
CA LEU A 99 -4.48 12.46 -2.22
C LEU A 99 -5.93 12.59 -2.73
N GLU A 100 -6.48 13.80 -2.87
CA GLU A 100 -7.80 14.01 -3.50
C GLU A 100 -7.80 13.67 -4.99
N GLY A 101 -6.71 13.99 -5.69
CA GLY A 101 -6.60 13.75 -7.13
C GLY A 101 -6.26 12.29 -7.51
N ILE A 102 -5.92 11.44 -6.54
CA ILE A 102 -5.55 10.05 -6.82
C ILE A 102 -6.81 9.21 -7.06
N SER A 103 -7.03 8.82 -8.31
CA SER A 103 -8.07 7.86 -8.69
C SER A 103 -7.69 6.45 -8.24
N SER A 104 -8.63 5.74 -7.60
CA SER A 104 -8.47 4.33 -7.25
C SER A 104 -8.36 3.45 -8.50
N GLU A 105 -9.01 3.83 -9.60
CA GLU A 105 -8.83 3.22 -10.93
C GLU A 105 -7.36 3.27 -11.36
N LEU A 106 -6.79 4.46 -11.45
CA LEU A 106 -5.43 4.67 -11.95
C LEU A 106 -4.38 3.94 -11.10
N VAL A 107 -4.58 3.88 -9.79
CA VAL A 107 -3.70 3.12 -8.89
C VAL A 107 -3.80 1.63 -9.19
N CYS A 108 -5.02 1.10 -9.33
CA CYS A 108 -5.24 -0.32 -9.54
C CYS A 108 -4.85 -0.79 -10.96
N GLU A 109 -4.98 0.04 -11.98
CA GLU A 109 -4.41 -0.17 -13.32
C GLU A 109 -2.87 -0.28 -13.25
N LYS A 110 -2.21 0.66 -12.56
CA LYS A 110 -0.74 0.65 -12.39
C LYS A 110 -0.24 -0.58 -11.65
N LEU A 111 -1.02 -1.08 -10.70
CA LEU A 111 -0.72 -2.29 -9.94
C LEU A 111 -1.17 -3.57 -10.65
N ARG A 112 -1.83 -3.46 -11.82
CA ARG A 112 -2.39 -4.56 -12.61
C ARG A 112 -3.46 -5.38 -11.89
N PHE A 113 -4.18 -4.76 -10.97
CA PHE A 113 -5.41 -5.32 -10.40
C PHE A 113 -6.63 -4.98 -11.25
N CYS A 114 -6.56 -3.89 -12.02
CA CYS A 114 -7.54 -3.56 -13.06
C CYS A 114 -6.88 -3.67 -14.45
N PRO A 115 -7.68 -3.97 -15.50
CA PRO A 115 -7.22 -3.98 -16.89
C PRO A 115 -6.56 -2.68 -17.35
#